data_AF-A0A2J0N0D7-F1
#
_entry.id   AF-A0A2J0N0D7-F1
#
_cell.length_a   1.000
_cell.length_b   1.000
_cell.length_c   1.000
_cell.angle_alpha   90.00
_cell.angle_beta   90.00
_cell.angle_gamma   90.00
#
_symmetry.space_group_name_H-M   'P 1'
#
loop_
_entity.id
_entity.type
_entity.pdbx_description
1 polymer ?
#
loop_
_entity_poly.entity_id
_entity_poly.type
_entity_poly.pdbx_seq_one_letter_code
_entity_poly.pdbx_strand_id
1 'polypeptide(L)'
;YFFANRFGNFLTNILCGTTLTDCMTCFKVFKKSSLQGIVLESRGFGIEPELTAKLSKKGLKIKEVPIPYKARTFKEGKKFKRIYSLDVLWAIIKYSLLSEFR
;
A
#
# COMPACT_ATOMS: atom_id res chain seq x y z
N TYR A 1 -7.70 13.79 1.73
CA TYR A 1 -7.24 12.53 2.38
C TYR A 1 -8.06 11.33 1.94
N PHE A 2 -9.38 11.32 2.10
CA PHE A 2 -10.23 10.27 1.52
C PHE A 2 -10.02 10.14 0.00
N PHE A 3 -10.05 11.27 -0.72
CA PHE A 3 -9.73 11.32 -2.16
C PHE A 3 -8.30 10.88 -2.49
N ALA A 4 -7.31 11.26 -1.67
CA ALA A 4 -5.92 10.83 -1.88
C ALA A 4 -5.77 9.31 -1.69
N ASN A 5 -6.46 8.74 -0.71
CA ASN A 5 -6.49 7.30 -0.50
C ASN A 5 -7.15 6.58 -1.67
N ARG A 6 -8.31 7.08 -2.11
CA ARG A 6 -9.05 6.52 -3.24
C ARG A 6 -8.27 6.60 -4.55
N PHE A 7 -7.58 7.72 -4.78
CA PHE A 7 -6.71 7.90 -5.94
C PHE A 7 -5.48 7.00 -5.90
N GLY A 8 -4.79 6.92 -4.75
CA GLY A 8 -3.66 6.00 -4.57
C GLY A 8 -4.09 4.55 -4.78
N ASN A 9 -5.22 4.16 -4.21
CA ASN A 9 -5.78 2.82 -4.38
C ASN A 9 -6.13 2.51 -5.85
N PHE A 10 -6.77 3.45 -6.56
CA PHE A 10 -7.05 3.32 -7.98
C PHE A 10 -5.77 3.12 -8.81
N LEU A 11 -4.75 3.94 -8.54
CA LEU A 11 -3.47 3.84 -9.24
C LEU A 11 -2.77 2.51 -8.95
N THR A 12 -2.75 2.07 -7.69
CA THR A 12 -2.17 0.77 -7.33
C THR A 12 -2.93 -0.39 -7.96
N ASN A 13 -4.26 -0.35 -8.00
CA ASN A 13 -5.07 -1.38 -8.65
C ASN A 13 -4.73 -1.52 -10.14
N ILE A 14 -4.62 -0.39 -10.86
CA ILE A 14 -4.26 -0.41 -12.28
C ILE A 14 -2.84 -0.94 -12.47
N LEU A 15 -1.87 -0.38 -11.75
CA LEU A 15 -0.46 -0.68 -12.00
C LEU A 15 -0.03 -2.07 -11.48
N CYS A 16 -0.69 -2.59 -10.45
CA CYS A 16 -0.40 -3.91 -9.88
C CYS A 16 -1.38 -5.00 -10.34
N GLY A 17 -2.39 -4.67 -11.15
CA GLY A 17 -3.43 -5.61 -11.58
C GLY A 17 -4.25 -6.18 -10.43
N THR A 18 -4.55 -5.36 -9.42
CA THR A 18 -5.33 -5.76 -8.24
C THR A 18 -6.70 -5.07 -8.21
N THR A 19 -7.63 -5.60 -7.41
CA THR A 19 -9.00 -5.09 -7.28
C THR A 19 -9.33 -4.78 -5.82
N LEU A 20 -8.42 -4.11 -5.13
CA LEU A 20 -8.56 -3.76 -3.71
C LEU A 20 -9.45 -2.52 -3.52
N THR A 21 -10.24 -2.51 -2.47
CA THR A 21 -11.04 -1.35 -2.03
C THR A 21 -10.23 -0.40 -1.14
N ASP A 22 -9.24 -0.91 -0.40
CA ASP A 22 -8.32 -0.11 0.42
C ASP A 22 -6.90 -0.71 0.52
N CYS A 23 -6.05 -0.40 -0.46
CA CYS A 23 -4.65 -0.83 -0.48
C CYS A 23 -3.80 -0.25 0.68
N MET A 24 -4.18 0.92 1.22
CA MET A 24 -3.40 1.65 2.24
C MET A 24 -3.95 1.45 3.65
N THR A 25 -4.57 0.30 3.88
CA THR A 25 -5.20 -0.07 5.15
C THR A 25 -4.25 -0.08 6.36
N CYS A 26 -2.92 -0.20 6.14
CA CYS A 26 -1.89 -0.27 7.19
C CYS A 26 -2.10 -1.44 8.16
N PHE A 27 -2.96 -2.40 7.80
CA PHE A 27 -3.25 -3.62 8.53
C PHE A 27 -3.33 -4.78 7.55
N LYS A 28 -2.24 -5.55 7.46
CA LYS A 28 -2.12 -6.68 6.54
C LYS A 28 -1.56 -7.89 7.26
N VAL A 29 -2.10 -9.06 6.94
CA VAL A 29 -1.68 -10.34 7.54
C VAL A 29 -1.10 -11.21 6.43
N PHE A 30 0.04 -11.83 6.71
CA PHE A 30 0.76 -12.64 5.74
C PHE A 30 1.19 -13.96 6.36
N LYS A 31 1.26 -15.01 5.53
CA LYS A 31 2.04 -16.19 5.88
C LYS A 31 3.53 -15.83 5.78
N LYS A 32 4.35 -16.40 6.67
CA LYS A 32 5.81 -16.19 6.64
C LYS A 32 6.41 -16.53 5.27
N SER A 33 5.95 -17.61 4.64
CA SER A 33 6.40 -18.03 3.30
C SER A 33 6.08 -17.01 2.21
N SER A 34 5.00 -16.22 2.34
CA SER A 34 4.65 -15.18 1.37
C SER A 34 5.65 -14.03 1.37
N LEU A 35 6.25 -13.72 2.53
CA LEU A 35 7.23 -12.64 2.69
C LEU A 35 8.67 -13.07 2.38
N GLN A 36 8.93 -14.36 2.21
CA GLN A 36 10.28 -14.87 2.00
C GLN A 36 10.88 -14.30 0.70
N GLY A 37 12.02 -13.61 0.78
CA GLY A 37 12.64 -12.95 -0.38
C GLY A 37 12.00 -11.61 -0.79
N ILE A 38 11.12 -11.04 0.03
CA ILE A 38 10.69 -9.64 -0.13
C ILE A 38 11.60 -8.78 0.75
N VAL A 39 12.47 -7.99 0.12
CA VAL A 39 13.24 -6.95 0.81
C VAL A 39 12.46 -5.64 0.70
N LEU A 40 12.16 -5.00 1.83
CA LEU A 40 11.50 -3.69 1.85
C LEU A 40 12.55 -2.58 1.85
N GLU A 41 12.41 -1.63 0.94
CA GLU A 41 13.31 -0.49 0.77
C GLU A 41 12.70 0.82 1.29
N SER A 42 11.38 0.96 1.17
CA SER A 42 10.66 2.16 1.55
C SER A 42 10.63 2.32 3.06
N ARG A 43 10.50 3.57 3.49
CA ARG A 43 10.30 3.95 4.90
C ARG A 43 8.96 4.63 5.06
N GLY A 44 8.39 4.56 6.27
CA GLY A 44 7.13 5.20 6.60
C GLY A 44 5.96 4.67 5.78
N PHE A 45 5.13 5.55 5.22
CA PHE A 45 3.90 5.18 4.51
C PHE A 45 4.15 4.58 3.12
N GLY A 46 5.36 4.70 2.55
CA GLY A 46 5.71 4.08 1.27
C GLY A 46 5.84 2.55 1.33
N ILE A 47 5.89 1.97 2.53
CA ILE A 47 5.97 0.51 2.72
C ILE A 47 4.71 -0.18 2.18
N GLU A 48 3.53 0.42 2.41
CA GLU A 48 2.25 -0.16 2.00
C GLU A 48 2.14 -0.40 0.49
N PRO A 49 2.40 0.60 -0.38
CA PRO A 49 2.35 0.40 -1.82
C PRO A 49 3.49 -0.49 -2.34
N GLU A 50 4.70 -0.41 -1.76
CA GLU A 50 5.80 -1.31 -2.11
C GLU A 50 5.43 -2.77 -1.85
N LEU A 51 4.89 -3.04 -0.65
CA LEU A 51 4.52 -4.38 -0.23
C LEU A 51 3.42 -4.94 -1.14
N THR A 52 2.37 -4.16 -1.42
CA THR A 52 1.31 -4.57 -2.36
C THR A 52 1.88 -4.85 -3.75
N ALA A 53 2.76 -4.00 -4.27
CA ALA A 53 3.37 -4.19 -5.59
C ALA A 53 4.22 -5.47 -5.65
N LYS A 54 5.11 -5.67 -4.67
CA LYS A 54 5.98 -6.86 -4.60
C LYS A 54 5.18 -8.16 -4.42
N LEU A 55 4.11 -8.14 -3.62
CA LEU A 55 3.22 -9.29 -3.45
C LEU A 55 2.43 -9.61 -4.73
N SER A 56 1.91 -8.58 -5.40
CA SER A 56 1.15 -8.75 -6.65
C SER A 56 2.03 -9.32 -7.75
N LYS A 57 3.27 -8.83 -7.88
CA LYS A 57 4.25 -9.35 -8.84
C LYS A 57 4.66 -10.81 -8.54
N LYS A 58 4.54 -11.28 -7.29
CA LYS A 58 4.77 -12.69 -6.94
C LYS A 58 3.61 -13.60 -7.33
N GLY A 59 2.55 -13.05 -7.93
CA GLY A 59 1.33 -13.78 -8.26
C GLY A 59 0.50 -14.16 -7.02
N LEU A 60 0.77 -13.54 -5.86
CA LEU A 60 0.00 -13.80 -4.66
C LEU A 60 -1.36 -13.10 -4.73
N LYS A 61 -2.44 -13.85 -4.50
CA LYS A 61 -3.79 -13.28 -4.43
C LYS A 61 -4.00 -12.61 -3.07
N ILE A 62 -4.24 -11.30 -3.10
CA ILE A 62 -4.59 -10.52 -1.92
C ILE A 62 -6.12 -10.60 -1.74
N LYS A 63 -6.58 -10.92 -0.53
CA LYS A 63 -7.99 -10.92 -0.16
C LYS A 63 -8.25 -9.84 0.88
N GLU A 64 -9.32 -9.09 0.68
CA GLU A 64 -9.79 -8.11 1.65
C GLU A 64 -10.77 -8.75 2.64
N VAL A 65 -10.57 -8.46 3.93
CA VAL A 65 -11.47 -8.84 5.00
C VAL A 65 -12.00 -7.54 5.61
N PRO A 66 -13.32 -7.31 5.62
CA PRO A 66 -13.87 -6.06 6.15
C PRO A 66 -13.61 -5.97 7.66
N ILE A 67 -13.11 -4.83 8.10
CA ILE A 67 -12.89 -4.52 9.52
C ILE A 67 -13.57 -3.19 9.88
N PRO A 68 -14.17 -3.09 11.08
CA PRO A 68 -14.67 -1.80 11.57
C PRO A 68 -13.48 -0.87 11.84
N TYR A 69 -13.43 0.27 11.14
CA TYR A 69 -12.39 1.27 11.33
C TYR A 69 -12.98 2.63 11.68
N LYS A 70 -12.54 3.20 12.82
CA LYS A 70 -12.86 4.58 13.22
C LYS A 70 -11.68 5.48 12.91
N ALA A 71 -11.81 6.29 11.87
CA ALA A 71 -10.77 7.23 11.48
C ALA A 71 -10.59 8.32 12.54
N ARG A 72 -9.33 8.55 12.94
CA ARG A 72 -8.96 9.69 13.80
C ARG A 72 -9.05 11.01 13.03
N THR A 73 -9.59 12.03 13.68
CA THR A 73 -9.55 13.43 13.23
C THR A 73 -8.16 14.04 13.44
N PHE A 74 -7.93 15.23 12.87
CA PHE A 74 -6.66 15.95 13.09
C PHE A 74 -6.44 16.33 14.55
N LYS A 75 -7.52 16.69 15.25
CA LYS A 75 -7.50 17.03 16.69
C LYS A 75 -7.13 15.81 17.54
N GLU A 76 -7.49 14.60 17.11
CA GLU A 76 -7.14 13.32 17.75
C GLU A 76 -5.73 12.81 17.34
N GLY A 77 -4.90 13.65 16.73
CA GLY A 77 -3.49 13.32 16.44
C GLY A 77 -3.30 12.41 15.22
N LYS A 78 -4.02 12.67 14.12
CA LYS A 78 -3.80 11.98 12.84
C LYS A 78 -2.35 12.17 12.37
N LYS A 79 -1.58 11.07 12.33
CA LYS A 79 -0.16 11.07 11.96
C LYS A 79 0.10 11.26 10.46
N PHE A 80 -0.90 10.97 9.63
CA PHE A 80 -0.79 11.11 8.17
C PHE A 80 -0.90 12.58 7.75
N LYS A 81 0.23 13.19 7.44
CA LYS A 81 0.38 14.57 6.92
C LYS A 81 0.37 14.59 5.39
N ARG A 82 0.08 15.75 4.78
CA ARG A 82 0.05 15.88 3.30
C ARG A 82 1.39 15.55 2.65
N ILE A 83 2.51 15.84 3.32
CA ILE A 83 3.87 15.60 2.80
C ILE A 83 4.11 14.13 2.43
N TYR A 84 3.59 13.20 3.22
CA TYR A 84 3.71 11.77 2.95
C TYR A 84 2.90 11.31 1.73
N SER A 85 1.95 12.12 1.23
CA SER A 85 1.16 11.77 0.04
C SER A 85 2.04 11.69 -1.21
N LEU A 86 3.06 12.56 -1.31
CA LEU A 86 4.00 12.55 -2.44
C LEU A 86 4.93 11.35 -2.36
N ASP A 87 5.43 11.02 -1.17
CA ASP A 87 6.25 9.82 -0.95
C ASP A 87 5.49 8.54 -1.31
N VAL A 88 4.22 8.44 -0.92
CA VAL A 88 3.34 7.31 -1.25
C VAL A 88 3.12 7.23 -2.76
N LEU A 89 2.84 8.35 -3.42
CA LEU A 89 2.63 8.39 -4.87
C LEU A 89 3.91 7.94 -5.62
N TRP A 90 5.07 8.46 -5.20
CA TRP A 90 6.35 8.05 -5.77
C TRP A 90 6.63 6.56 -5.54
N ALA A 91 6.35 6.03 -4.35
CA ALA A 91 6.49 4.61 -4.06
C ALA A 91 5.57 3.75 -4.95
N ILE A 92 4.30 4.15 -5.14
CA ILE A 92 3.39 3.44 -6.06
C ILE A 92 4.00 3.35 -7.46
N ILE A 93 4.45 4.48 -8.01
CA ILE A 93 5.00 4.51 -9.37
C ILE A 93 6.29 3.69 -9.45
N LYS A 94 7.25 3.93 -8.53
CA LYS A 94 8.54 3.25 -8.48
C LYS A 94 8.37 1.74 -8.37
N TYR A 95 7.61 1.24 -7.40
CA TYR A 95 7.52 -0.19 -7.15
C TYR A 95 6.57 -0.92 -8.09
N SER A 96 5.57 -0.24 -8.66
CA SER A 96 4.71 -0.87 -9.66
C SER A 96 5.42 -0.98 -11.01
N LEU A 97 6.12 0.06 -11.47
CA LEU A 97 6.72 0.10 -12.82
C LEU A 97 8.21 -0.27 -12.88
N LEU A 98 9.04 0.22 -11.95
CA LEU A 98 10.50 0.14 -12.04
C LEU A 98 11.13 -1.00 -11.22
N SER A 99 10.42 -1.51 -10.22
CA SER A 99 10.95 -2.61 -9.40
C SER A 99 10.91 -3.92 -10.18
N GLU A 100 12.05 -4.30 -10.76
CA GLU A 100 12.36 -5.69 -11.01
C GLU A 100 12.60 -6.39 -9.65
N PHE A 101 12.21 -7.66 -9.53
CA PHE A 101 12.48 -8.44 -8.32
C PHE A 101 13.98 -8.51 -8.08
N ARG A 102 14.47 -7.75 -7.09
CA ARG A 102 15.75 -7.96 -6.45
C ARG A 102 15.52 -8.38 -5.01
#